data_AF-A0A7K0SGH2-F1
#
_entry.id   AF-A0A7K0SGH2-F1
#
_cell.length_a   1.000
_cell.length_b   1.000
_cell.length_c   1.000
_cell.angle_alpha   90.00
_cell.angle_beta   90.00
_cell.angle_gamma   90.00
#
_symmetry.space_group_name_H-M   'P 1'
#
loop_
_entity.id
_entity.type
_entity.pdbx_description
1 polymer ?
#
loop_
_entity_poly.entity_id
_entity_poly.type
_entity_poly.pdbx_seq_one_letter_code
_entity_poly.pdbx_strand_id
1 'polypeptide(L)'
;MEITTVMGVPAHPLMVHVPVVLVPLATLGIFAMFWPSWRTRIGWIVVLFAGAALFFTQLAIGSGEALEESVKETRLLEAHTETAEGARLWVFLFFIAVLGVMVLVTLLKRRAAAAGTKAPSNPPMVLAAVAIAALLGVAASAVVYDVGHSGAKATWGDVKIKSGGAEGGGEAGE
;
A
#
# COMPACT_ATOMS: atom_id res chain seq x y z
N MET A 1 2.03 -23.54 1.54
CA MET A 1 3.36 -23.24 0.97
C MET A 1 4.06 -22.37 2.00
N GLU A 2 4.94 -22.95 2.80
CA GLU A 2 5.65 -22.21 3.83
C GLU A 2 6.81 -21.45 3.20
N ILE A 3 6.61 -20.16 2.95
CA ILE A 3 7.64 -19.27 2.43
C ILE A 3 8.38 -18.68 3.64
N THR A 4 9.17 -19.49 4.33
CA THR A 4 9.88 -19.08 5.55
C THR A 4 11.17 -18.32 5.23
N THR A 5 11.87 -18.69 4.16
CA THR A 5 13.13 -18.06 3.77
C THR A 5 13.21 -17.83 2.26
N VAL A 6 13.79 -16.69 1.88
CA VAL A 6 14.10 -16.34 0.48
C VAL A 6 15.54 -15.86 0.46
N MET A 7 16.41 -16.50 -0.33
CA MET A 7 17.83 -16.14 -0.44
C MET A 7 18.58 -16.11 0.91
N GLY A 8 18.19 -16.97 1.87
CA GLY A 8 18.83 -17.07 3.18
C GLY A 8 18.42 -15.99 4.20
N VAL A 9 17.49 -15.11 3.86
CA VAL A 9 16.88 -14.13 4.78
C VAL A 9 15.39 -14.43 4.99
N PRO A 10 14.79 -13.98 6.11
CA PRO A 10 13.35 -14.09 6.31
C PRO A 10 12.60 -13.53 5.11
N ALA A 11 11.62 -14.28 4.60
CA ALA A 11 10.87 -13.85 3.43
C ALA A 11 10.02 -12.61 3.69
N HIS A 12 9.58 -12.44 4.95
CA HIS A 12 8.66 -11.39 5.36
C HIS A 12 9.13 -9.97 4.99
N PRO A 13 10.35 -9.52 5.34
CA PRO A 13 10.91 -8.25 4.87
C PRO A 13 10.81 -8.05 3.35
N LEU A 14 11.08 -9.07 2.55
CA LEU A 14 11.00 -8.93 1.09
C LEU A 14 9.55 -8.79 0.60
N MET A 15 8.62 -9.52 1.21
CA MET A 15 7.20 -9.47 0.85
C MET A 15 6.56 -8.14 1.24
N VAL A 16 6.96 -7.50 2.35
CA VAL A 16 6.38 -6.21 2.79
C VAL A 16 6.78 -5.01 1.94
N HIS A 17 7.94 -5.04 1.26
CA HIS A 17 8.36 -3.91 0.41
C HIS A 17 7.40 -3.69 -0.77
N VAL A 18 6.83 -4.77 -1.30
CA VAL A 18 5.93 -4.71 -2.45
C VAL A 18 4.66 -3.90 -2.14
N PRO A 19 3.83 -4.22 -1.12
CA PRO A 19 2.66 -3.42 -0.79
C PRO A 19 3.02 -2.00 -0.31
N VAL A 20 4.13 -1.83 0.42
CA VAL A 20 4.61 -0.50 0.87
C VAL A 20 4.88 0.44 -0.31
N VAL A 21 5.33 -0.07 -1.45
CA VAL A 21 5.56 0.72 -2.66
C VAL A 21 4.31 0.80 -3.54
N LEU A 22 3.64 -0.32 -3.77
CA LEU A 22 2.54 -0.40 -4.73
C LEU A 22 1.27 0.32 -4.26
N VAL A 23 0.94 0.31 -2.96
CA VAL A 23 -0.28 0.98 -2.46
C VAL A 23 -0.20 2.50 -2.64
N PRO A 24 0.89 3.20 -2.25
CA PRO A 24 1.06 4.62 -2.55
C PRO A 24 1.11 4.91 -4.06
N LEU A 25 1.78 4.09 -4.86
CA LEU A 25 1.84 4.27 -6.32
C LEU A 25 0.45 4.15 -6.98
N ALA A 26 -0.34 3.16 -6.59
CA ALA A 26 -1.71 3.00 -7.05
C ALA A 26 -2.59 4.17 -6.58
N THR A 27 -2.37 4.68 -5.37
CA THR A 27 -3.04 5.88 -4.87
C THR A 27 -2.69 7.12 -5.71
N LEU A 28 -1.43 7.33 -6.10
CA LEU A 28 -1.11 8.42 -7.04
C LEU A 28 -1.78 8.21 -8.41
N GLY A 29 -1.84 6.96 -8.87
CA GLY A 29 -2.55 6.59 -10.08
C GLY A 29 -4.04 6.92 -10.06
N ILE A 30 -4.73 6.77 -8.91
CA ILE A 30 -6.16 7.11 -8.81
C ILE A 30 -6.38 8.63 -8.90
N PHE A 31 -5.46 9.45 -8.38
CA PHE A 31 -5.54 10.91 -8.55
C PHE A 31 -5.38 11.32 -10.02
N ALA A 32 -4.51 10.63 -10.76
CA ALA A 32 -4.39 10.80 -12.21
C ALA A 32 -5.73 10.52 -12.95
N MET A 33 -6.61 9.70 -12.38
CA MET A 33 -7.92 9.37 -12.96
C MET A 33 -8.97 10.49 -12.82
N PHE A 34 -8.69 11.61 -12.15
CA PHE A 34 -9.56 12.80 -12.26
C PHE A 34 -9.57 13.36 -13.68
N TRP A 35 -8.50 13.14 -14.47
CA TRP A 35 -8.43 13.53 -15.88
C TRP A 35 -8.96 12.41 -16.81
N PRO A 36 -10.02 12.67 -17.59
CA PRO A 36 -10.65 11.64 -18.42
C PRO A 36 -9.72 11.03 -19.48
N SER A 37 -8.76 11.80 -20.00
CA SER A 37 -7.75 11.32 -20.96
C SER A 37 -6.83 10.24 -20.39
N TRP A 38 -6.62 10.23 -19.07
CA TRP A 38 -5.70 9.32 -18.39
C TRP A 38 -6.41 8.08 -17.85
N ARG A 39 -7.73 8.17 -17.57
CA ARG A 39 -8.54 7.07 -17.00
C ARG A 39 -8.36 5.74 -17.70
N THR A 40 -8.40 5.70 -19.03
CA THR A 40 -8.32 4.42 -19.75
C THR A 40 -6.91 3.91 -20.01
N ARG A 41 -5.90 4.79 -19.98
CA ARG A 41 -4.50 4.38 -20.14
C ARG A 41 -3.92 3.90 -18.82
N ILE A 42 -4.16 4.66 -17.76
CA ILE A 42 -3.56 4.43 -16.44
C ILE A 42 -4.47 3.57 -15.57
N GLY A 43 -5.79 3.62 -15.72
CA GLY A 43 -6.70 2.96 -14.78
C GLY A 43 -6.51 1.44 -14.68
N TRP A 44 -6.23 0.73 -15.78
CA TRP A 44 -5.90 -0.69 -15.70
C TRP A 44 -4.54 -0.98 -15.05
N ILE A 45 -3.57 -0.05 -15.19
CA ILE A 45 -2.29 -0.12 -14.47
C ILE A 45 -2.53 0.06 -12.96
N VAL A 46 -3.42 0.98 -12.56
CA VAL A 46 -3.79 1.15 -11.15
C VAL A 46 -4.47 -0.09 -10.59
N VAL A 47 -5.40 -0.71 -11.35
CA VAL A 47 -6.02 -1.99 -10.97
C VAL A 47 -4.96 -3.07 -10.77
N LEU A 48 -3.99 -3.17 -11.70
CA LEU A 48 -2.91 -4.15 -11.60
C LEU A 48 -2.05 -3.90 -10.35
N PHE A 49 -1.66 -2.66 -10.08
CA PHE A 49 -0.86 -2.31 -8.90
C PHE A 49 -1.62 -2.55 -7.60
N ALA A 50 -2.89 -2.16 -7.52
CA ALA A 50 -3.72 -2.41 -6.34
C ALA A 50 -3.97 -3.93 -6.12
N GLY A 51 -4.17 -4.68 -7.21
CA GLY A 51 -4.35 -6.14 -7.15
C GLY A 51 -3.07 -6.87 -6.74
N ALA A 52 -1.92 -6.46 -7.29
CA ALA A 52 -0.62 -6.97 -6.89
C ALA A 52 -0.32 -6.61 -5.43
N ALA A 53 -0.57 -5.36 -5.01
CA ALA A 53 -0.44 -4.97 -3.62
C ALA A 53 -1.26 -5.86 -2.68
N LEU A 54 -2.55 -6.07 -3.00
CA LEU A 54 -3.41 -6.96 -2.22
C LEU A 54 -2.86 -8.39 -2.14
N PHE A 55 -2.42 -8.95 -3.27
CA PHE A 55 -1.85 -10.31 -3.30
C PHE A 55 -0.59 -10.41 -2.42
N PHE A 56 0.33 -9.47 -2.55
CA PHE A 56 1.56 -9.46 -1.76
C PHE A 56 1.33 -9.12 -0.29
N THR A 57 0.30 -8.34 0.07
CA THR A 57 -0.11 -8.17 1.48
C THR A 57 -0.47 -9.50 2.11
N GLN A 58 -1.15 -10.40 1.39
CA GLN A 58 -1.47 -11.73 1.94
C GLN A 58 -0.22 -12.61 2.12
N LEU A 59 0.73 -12.52 1.19
CA LEU A 59 2.02 -13.21 1.32
C LEU A 59 2.85 -12.64 2.47
N ALA A 60 2.82 -11.33 2.68
CA ALA A 60 3.48 -10.66 3.79
C ALA A 60 2.91 -11.11 5.14
N ILE A 61 1.59 -11.18 5.28
CA ILE A 61 0.95 -11.67 6.51
C ILE A 61 1.33 -13.13 6.76
N GLY A 62 1.16 -14.02 5.77
CA GLY A 62 1.48 -15.44 5.96
C GLY A 62 2.97 -15.71 6.26
N SER A 63 3.88 -14.94 5.66
CA SER A 63 5.31 -15.02 5.99
C SER A 63 5.67 -14.38 7.33
N GLY A 64 4.85 -13.43 7.82
CA GLY A 64 5.00 -12.82 9.14
C GLY A 64 4.56 -13.76 10.26
N GLU A 65 3.41 -14.41 10.10
CA GLU A 65 2.90 -15.45 11.01
C GLU A 65 3.93 -16.59 11.15
N ALA A 66 4.51 -17.05 10.04
CA ALA A 66 5.55 -18.08 10.08
C ALA A 66 6.87 -17.62 10.75
N LEU A 67 7.16 -16.31 10.72
CA LEU A 67 8.33 -15.74 11.38
C LEU A 67 8.10 -15.54 12.88
N GLU A 68 6.86 -15.26 13.28
CA GLU A 68 6.44 -15.01 14.66
C GLU A 68 6.83 -16.17 15.58
N GLU A 69 6.69 -17.42 15.12
CA GLU A 69 7.10 -18.63 15.85
C GLU A 69 8.60 -18.71 16.15
N SER A 70 9.43 -17.98 15.38
CA SER A 70 10.89 -18.01 15.47
C SER A 70 11.49 -16.80 16.20
N VAL A 71 10.66 -15.83 16.60
CA VAL A 71 11.11 -14.60 17.27
C VAL A 71 10.54 -14.48 18.67
N LYS A 72 11.23 -13.73 19.53
CA LYS A 72 10.74 -13.48 20.89
C LYS A 72 9.52 -12.56 20.84
N GLU A 73 8.44 -12.98 21.48
CA GLU A 73 7.28 -12.13 21.69
C GLU A 73 7.64 -10.86 22.46
N THR A 74 7.26 -9.71 21.92
CA THR A 74 7.40 -8.40 22.56
C THR A 74 6.14 -7.58 22.35
N ARG A 75 5.89 -6.60 23.23
CA ARG A 75 4.75 -5.68 23.08
C ARG A 75 4.79 -4.91 21.75
N LEU A 76 5.97 -4.64 21.20
CA LEU A 76 6.10 -3.98 19.89
C LEU A 76 5.75 -4.90 18.73
N LEU A 77 6.05 -6.20 18.85
CA LEU A 77 5.65 -7.21 17.87
C LEU A 77 4.13 -7.38 17.86
N GLU A 78 3.50 -7.50 19.03
CA GLU A 78 2.04 -7.59 19.18
C GLU A 78 1.32 -6.35 18.61
N ALA A 79 1.84 -5.15 18.88
CA ALA A 79 1.29 -3.92 18.29
C ALA A 79 1.43 -3.89 16.75
N HIS A 80 2.49 -4.48 16.20
CA HIS A 80 2.69 -4.58 14.76
C HIS A 80 1.68 -5.55 14.11
N THR A 81 1.46 -6.72 14.71
CA THR A 81 0.52 -7.72 14.19
C THR A 81 -0.92 -7.20 14.23
N GLU A 82 -1.34 -6.56 15.33
CA GLU A 82 -2.66 -5.91 15.43
C GLU A 82 -2.88 -4.84 14.34
N THR A 83 -1.85 -4.01 14.10
CA THR A 83 -1.93 -2.99 13.05
C THR A 83 -1.99 -3.63 11.64
N ALA A 84 -1.26 -4.74 11.43
CA ALA A 84 -1.17 -5.44 10.15
C ALA A 84 -2.51 -6.09 9.73
N GLU A 85 -3.31 -6.57 10.68
CA GLU A 85 -4.64 -7.11 10.40
C GLU A 85 -5.56 -6.06 9.74
N GLY A 86 -5.49 -4.80 10.20
CA GLY A 86 -6.22 -3.69 9.62
C GLY A 86 -5.84 -3.42 8.16
N ALA A 87 -4.56 -3.56 7.81
CA ALA A 87 -4.06 -3.27 6.46
C ALA A 87 -4.72 -4.13 5.38
N ARG A 88 -5.00 -5.41 5.67
CA ARG A 88 -5.67 -6.32 4.73
C ARG A 88 -7.01 -5.75 4.26
N LEU A 89 -7.84 -5.28 5.19
CA LEU A 89 -9.17 -4.75 4.87
C LEU A 89 -9.06 -3.49 4.01
N TRP A 90 -8.20 -2.53 4.39
CA TRP A 90 -8.07 -1.27 3.66
C TRP A 90 -7.51 -1.45 2.25
N VAL A 91 -6.49 -2.29 2.07
CA VAL A 91 -5.93 -2.61 0.75
C VAL A 91 -6.97 -3.33 -0.12
N PHE A 92 -7.76 -4.24 0.46
CA PHE A 92 -8.85 -4.91 -0.25
C PHE A 92 -9.93 -3.93 -0.72
N LEU A 93 -10.43 -3.06 0.18
CA LEU A 93 -11.42 -2.05 -0.15
C LEU A 93 -10.93 -1.11 -1.25
N PHE A 94 -9.66 -0.68 -1.17
CA PHE A 94 -9.05 0.14 -2.20
C PHE A 94 -9.01 -0.57 -3.56
N PHE A 95 -8.58 -1.84 -3.61
CA PHE A 95 -8.57 -2.63 -4.85
C PHE A 95 -9.97 -2.73 -5.47
N ILE A 96 -10.98 -3.07 -4.67
CA ILE A 96 -12.37 -3.19 -5.14
C ILE A 96 -12.89 -1.85 -5.65
N ALA A 97 -12.56 -0.74 -4.98
CA ALA A 97 -12.97 0.58 -5.42
C ALA A 97 -12.36 0.97 -6.77
N VAL A 98 -11.05 0.75 -6.97
CA VAL A 98 -10.38 1.03 -8.25
C VAL A 98 -10.93 0.13 -9.37
N LEU A 99 -11.13 -1.16 -9.09
CA LEU A 99 -11.74 -2.10 -10.03
C LEU A 99 -13.16 -1.66 -10.41
N GLY A 100 -13.96 -1.26 -9.41
CA GLY A 100 -15.31 -0.74 -9.59
C GLY A 100 -15.36 0.51 -10.49
N VAL A 101 -14.43 1.45 -10.30
CA VAL A 101 -14.27 2.62 -11.18
C VAL A 101 -14.02 2.17 -12.62
N MET A 102 -13.10 1.22 -12.84
CA MET A 102 -12.76 0.77 -14.20
C MET A 102 -13.89 -0.01 -14.87
N VAL A 103 -14.60 -0.86 -14.12
CA VAL A 103 -15.81 -1.52 -14.60
C VAL A 103 -16.86 -0.49 -14.99
N LEU A 104 -17.12 0.50 -14.12
CA LEU A 104 -18.09 1.55 -14.39
C LEU A 104 -17.77 2.35 -15.66
N VAL A 105 -16.52 2.81 -15.80
CA VAL A 105 -16.06 3.53 -17.00
C VAL A 105 -16.23 2.68 -18.26
N THR A 106 -15.88 1.40 -18.20
CA THR A 106 -15.99 0.47 -19.32
C THR A 106 -17.45 0.24 -19.72
N LEU A 107 -18.35 0.07 -18.75
CA LEU A 107 -19.78 -0.10 -18.99
C LEU A 107 -20.42 1.16 -19.60
N LEU A 108 -20.09 2.35 -19.11
CA LEU A 108 -20.60 3.61 -19.66
C LEU A 108 -20.14 3.82 -21.12
N LYS A 109 -18.87 3.50 -21.42
CA LYS A 109 -18.36 3.54 -22.80
C LYS A 109 -19.09 2.57 -23.71
N ARG A 110 -19.32 1.33 -23.26
CA ARG A 110 -20.06 0.32 -24.03
C ARG A 110 -21.51 0.73 -24.28
N ARG A 111 -22.19 1.29 -23.27
CA ARG A 111 -23.57 1.79 -23.40
C ARG A 111 -23.68 2.94 -24.40
N ALA A 112 -22.78 3.91 -24.33
CA ALA A 112 -22.77 5.02 -25.29
C ALA A 112 -22.55 4.53 -26.73
N ALA A 113 -21.59 3.62 -26.93
CA ALA A 113 -21.33 3.00 -28.23
C ALA A 113 -22.56 2.24 -28.78
N ALA A 114 -23.24 1.45 -27.95
CA ALA A 114 -24.46 0.74 -28.32
C ALA A 114 -25.62 1.70 -28.68
N ALA A 115 -25.67 2.87 -28.05
CA ALA A 115 -26.65 3.92 -28.34
C ALA A 115 -26.25 4.85 -29.51
N GLY A 116 -25.11 4.61 -30.17
CA GLY A 116 -24.60 5.49 -31.24
C GLY A 116 -24.19 6.88 -30.76
N THR A 117 -23.93 7.06 -29.46
CA THR A 117 -23.58 8.35 -28.85
C THR A 117 -22.15 8.34 -28.29
N LYS A 118 -21.59 9.52 -28.03
CA LYS A 118 -20.31 9.65 -27.32
C LYS A 118 -20.56 9.63 -25.81
N ALA A 119 -19.79 8.82 -25.09
CA ALA A 119 -19.85 8.82 -23.64
C ALA A 119 -19.44 10.19 -23.09
N PRO A 120 -20.13 10.72 -22.05
CA PRO A 120 -19.71 11.95 -21.41
C PRO A 120 -18.31 11.79 -20.82
N SER A 121 -17.49 12.84 -20.93
CA SER A 121 -16.09 12.82 -20.48
C SER A 121 -15.99 12.64 -18.97
N ASN A 122 -16.86 13.30 -18.20
CA ASN A 122 -16.85 13.33 -16.74
C ASN A 122 -18.25 13.16 -16.14
N PRO A 123 -18.85 11.96 -16.23
CA PRO A 123 -20.13 11.73 -15.59
C PRO A 123 -19.96 11.83 -14.05
N PRO A 124 -20.88 12.50 -13.32
CA PRO A 124 -20.73 12.78 -11.90
C PRO A 124 -20.54 11.52 -11.06
N MET A 125 -21.21 10.42 -11.43
CA MET A 125 -21.06 9.12 -10.78
C MET A 125 -19.63 8.55 -10.90
N VAL A 126 -18.93 8.76 -12.03
CA VAL A 126 -17.53 8.35 -12.17
C VAL A 126 -16.61 9.23 -11.32
N LEU A 127 -16.85 10.54 -11.27
CA LEU A 127 -16.09 11.44 -10.41
C LEU A 127 -16.26 11.09 -8.93
N ALA A 128 -17.49 10.80 -8.50
CA ALA A 128 -17.78 10.33 -7.15
C ALA A 128 -17.06 9.00 -6.84
N ALA A 129 -17.11 8.04 -7.77
CA ALA A 129 -16.42 6.76 -7.60
C ALA A 129 -14.89 6.93 -7.52
N VAL A 130 -14.30 7.80 -8.35
CA VAL A 130 -12.87 8.13 -8.29
C VAL A 130 -12.51 8.80 -6.97
N ALA A 131 -13.34 9.73 -6.48
CA ALA A 131 -13.11 10.39 -5.20
C ALA A 131 -13.17 9.41 -4.02
N ILE A 132 -14.15 8.49 -4.01
CA ILE A 132 -14.24 7.41 -3.00
C ILE A 132 -12.99 6.52 -3.07
N ALA A 133 -12.59 6.07 -4.26
CA ALA A 133 -11.40 5.27 -4.45
C ALA A 133 -10.12 6.01 -4.00
N ALA A 134 -10.05 7.34 -4.21
CA ALA A 134 -8.94 8.15 -3.73
C ALA A 134 -8.87 8.23 -2.21
N LEU A 135 -10.00 8.43 -1.53
CA LEU A 135 -10.06 8.42 -0.06
C LEU A 135 -9.63 7.06 0.50
N LEU A 136 -10.10 5.96 -0.11
CA LEU A 136 -9.70 4.61 0.28
C LEU A 136 -8.21 4.36 0.02
N GLY A 137 -7.65 4.86 -1.08
CA GLY A 137 -6.22 4.76 -1.38
C GLY A 137 -5.36 5.52 -0.38
N VAL A 138 -5.76 6.73 0.01
CA VAL A 138 -5.09 7.51 1.06
C VAL A 138 -5.14 6.77 2.39
N ALA A 139 -6.31 6.26 2.80
CA ALA A 139 -6.45 5.48 4.02
C ALA A 139 -5.58 4.21 4.00
N ALA A 140 -5.61 3.45 2.90
CA ALA A 140 -4.76 2.27 2.74
C ALA A 140 -3.27 2.61 2.79
N SER A 141 -2.86 3.72 2.18
CA SER A 141 -1.46 4.18 2.20
C SER A 141 -1.02 4.57 3.61
N ALA A 142 -1.88 5.24 4.38
CA ALA A 142 -1.61 5.60 5.77
C ALA A 142 -1.47 4.36 6.66
N VAL A 143 -2.37 3.39 6.53
CA VAL A 143 -2.30 2.14 7.30
C VAL A 143 -1.05 1.33 6.95
N VAL A 144 -0.69 1.22 5.67
CA VAL A 144 0.55 0.54 5.25
C VAL A 144 1.80 1.25 5.78
N TYR A 145 1.78 2.58 5.84
CA TYR A 145 2.83 3.35 6.49
C TYR A 145 2.92 3.04 7.99
N ASP A 146 1.79 3.02 8.70
CA ASP A 146 1.76 2.74 10.14
C ASP A 146 2.25 1.32 10.46
N VAL A 147 1.88 0.33 9.65
CA VAL A 147 2.39 -1.05 9.73
C VAL A 147 3.91 -1.09 9.50
N GLY A 148 4.41 -0.37 8.49
CA GLY A 148 5.84 -0.29 8.23
C GLY A 148 6.61 0.37 9.38
N HIS A 149 6.05 1.44 9.95
CA HIS A 149 6.64 2.16 11.09
C HIS A 149 6.65 1.31 12.36
N SER A 150 5.56 0.60 12.67
CA SER A 150 5.49 -0.31 13.81
C SER A 150 6.46 -1.48 13.66
N GLY A 151 6.58 -2.05 12.44
CA GLY A 151 7.54 -3.11 12.14
C GLY A 151 9.00 -2.65 12.28
N ALA A 152 9.30 -1.42 11.85
CA ALA A 152 10.61 -0.82 12.04
C ALA A 152 10.94 -0.62 13.53
N LYS A 153 9.97 -0.16 14.34
CA LYS A 153 10.14 -0.06 15.80
C LYS A 153 10.36 -1.41 16.46
N ALA A 154 9.60 -2.43 16.07
CA ALA A 154 9.74 -3.78 16.62
C ALA A 154 11.11 -4.39 16.31
N THR A 155 11.67 -4.10 15.13
CA THR A 155 12.96 -4.65 14.70
C THR A 155 14.16 -3.85 15.22
N TRP A 156 14.06 -2.51 15.23
CA TRP A 156 15.20 -1.61 15.41
C TRP A 156 15.12 -0.71 16.64
N GLY A 157 14.05 -0.80 17.45
CA GLY A 157 13.81 0.10 18.58
C GLY A 157 14.91 0.12 19.64
N ASP A 158 15.61 -1.00 19.82
CA ASP A 158 16.69 -1.13 20.80
C ASP A 158 18.09 -0.80 20.23
N VAL A 159 18.18 -0.50 18.93
CA VAL A 159 19.45 -0.16 18.28
C VAL A 159 19.80 1.31 18.56
N LYS A 160 20.81 1.52 19.41
CA LYS A 160 21.37 2.85 19.67
C LYS A 160 22.08 3.37 18.42
N ILE A 161 21.46 4.29 17.69
CA ILE A 161 22.13 5.02 16.61
C ILE A 161 23.17 5.95 17.22
N LYS A 162 24.45 5.71 16.89
CA LYS A 162 25.55 6.59 17.30
C LYS A 162 25.35 7.93 16.59
N SER A 163 24.72 8.89 17.24
CA SER A 163 24.65 10.26 16.74
C SER A 163 26.08 10.76 16.59
N GLY A 164 26.51 11.02 15.36
CA GLY A 164 27.78 11.68 15.06
C GLY A 164 27.71 13.14 15.48
N GLY A 165 27.66 13.38 16.79
CA GLY A 165 28.01 14.67 17.35
C GLY A 165 29.49 14.88 17.10
N ALA A 166 29.82 15.90 16.33
CA ALA A 166 31.16 16.43 16.26
C ALA A 166 31.61 16.79 17.69
N GLU A 167 32.38 15.93 18.33
CA GLU A 167 33.33 16.36 19.35
C GLU A 167 34.42 17.15 18.63
N GLY A 168 34.12 18.42 18.37
CA GLY A 168 35.14 19.43 18.18
C GLY A 168 35.79 19.67 19.52
N GLY A 169 36.86 18.92 19.81
CA GLY A 169 37.81 19.29 20.84
C GLY A 169 38.38 20.68 20.55
N GLY A 170 38.25 21.57 21.54
CA GLY A 170 38.79 22.92 21.54
C GLY A 170 39.24 23.25 22.95
N GLU A 171 40.51 22.92 23.19
CA GLU A 171 41.51 23.46 24.13
C GLU A 171 41.13 24.20 25.44
N ALA A 172 42.04 23.98 26.39
CA ALA A 172 42.18 24.60 27.70
C ALA A 172 42.26 26.15 27.71
N GLY A 173 41.94 26.71 28.88
CA GLY A 173 42.18 28.10 29.31
C GLY A 173 40.91 28.71 29.92
N GLU A 174 40.82 29.16 31.16
CA GLU A 174 41.76 29.49 32.25
C GLU A 174 41.21 28.98 33.60
#